data_AF-A0A925M8B0-F1
#
_entry.id   AF-A0A925M8B0-F1
#
_cell.length_a   1.000
_cell.length_b   1.000
_cell.length_c   1.000
_cell.angle_alpha   90.00
_cell.angle_beta   90.00
_cell.angle_gamma   90.00
#
_symmetry.space_group_name_H-M   'P 1'
#
loop_
_entity.id
_entity.type
_entity.pdbx_description
1 polymer ?
#
loop_
_entity_poly.entity_id
_entity_poly.type
_entity_poly.pdbx_seq_one_letter_code
_entity_poly.pdbx_strand_id
1 'polypeptide(L)'
;VWSASTWQEDAPTFEVPRPATEADLARVNEQFADAAERCQRAGFDGVELHGAHGYLLCQFLSRTMNPRTDGWGGDLVGRARLIREVTRAVRARVGPKLTLGARLSLEDRGSAKGMDLDDNLQVARWLAEDGVDFIHASLWSCAAMTAKRPDEHPVPLLRAVLPRDVALIACGSLWTAAESEAVLALGADMIALGRAAICNPRWPIAVRAPDWEPKRPPMTADELRERAISPVFIGYLSRWKNFVVGGA
;
A
#
# COMPACT_ATOMS: atom_id res chain seq x y z
N VAL A 1 7.95 22.35 2.71
CA VAL A 1 7.02 21.22 2.48
C VAL A 1 5.97 21.14 3.60
N TRP A 2 4.92 20.32 3.49
CA TRP A 2 3.91 20.14 4.55
C TRP A 2 3.51 18.66 4.69
N SER A 3 2.98 18.27 5.85
CA SER A 3 2.55 16.89 6.18
C SER A 3 1.39 16.88 7.19
N ALA A 4 0.99 15.72 7.74
CA ALA A 4 -0.03 15.66 8.79
C ALA A 4 0.32 16.58 9.99
N SER A 5 1.59 16.60 10.40
CA SER A 5 2.13 17.47 11.45
C SER A 5 3.53 17.96 11.10
N THR A 6 4.20 18.58 12.07
CA THR A 6 5.66 18.64 12.05
C THR A 6 6.24 17.24 12.28
N TRP A 7 7.33 16.93 11.59
CA TRP A 7 8.08 15.68 11.73
C TRP A 7 9.56 15.95 11.52
N GLN A 8 10.43 15.20 12.18
CA GLN A 8 11.87 15.30 12.01
C GLN A 8 12.44 13.91 11.79
N GLU A 9 13.21 13.75 10.73
CA GLU A 9 14.08 12.59 10.55
C GLU A 9 15.54 12.99 10.73
N ASP A 10 16.34 12.06 11.22
CA ASP A 10 17.79 12.20 11.33
C ASP A 10 18.43 11.92 9.96
N ALA A 11 18.19 12.83 9.02
CA ALA A 11 18.75 12.78 7.67
C ALA A 11 19.24 14.18 7.25
N PRO A 12 20.46 14.32 6.69
CA PRO A 12 21.09 15.62 6.44
C PRO A 12 20.34 16.57 5.50
N THR A 13 19.43 16.03 4.70
CA THR A 13 18.66 16.76 3.68
C THR A 13 17.16 16.78 3.96
N PHE A 14 16.73 16.36 5.16
CA PHE A 14 15.32 16.31 5.51
C PHE A 14 14.76 17.72 5.72
N GLU A 15 13.84 18.12 4.85
CA GLU A 15 13.11 19.38 5.00
C GLU A 15 11.93 19.18 5.96
N VAL A 16 11.97 19.85 7.12
CA VAL A 16 10.93 19.75 8.14
C VAL A 16 9.59 20.27 7.58
N PRO A 17 8.54 19.43 7.53
CA PRO A 17 7.23 19.88 7.07
C PRO A 17 6.53 20.72 8.14
N ARG A 18 5.77 21.72 7.71
CA ARG A 18 4.73 22.32 8.57
C ARG A 18 3.47 21.43 8.60
N PRO A 19 2.59 21.53 9.62
CA PRO A 19 1.29 20.89 9.59
C PRO A 19 0.45 21.39 8.40
N ALA A 20 -0.30 20.49 7.78
CA ALA A 20 -1.26 20.82 6.73
C ALA A 20 -2.34 21.77 7.26
N THR A 21 -2.70 22.76 6.44
CA THR A 21 -3.87 23.62 6.66
C THR A 21 -5.09 23.02 5.97
N GLU A 22 -6.30 23.49 6.30
CA GLU A 22 -7.51 23.06 5.57
C GLU A 22 -7.43 23.34 4.07
N ALA A 23 -6.82 24.46 3.67
CA ALA A 23 -6.60 24.78 2.26
C ALA A 23 -5.64 23.79 1.57
N ASP A 24 -4.64 23.27 2.29
CA ASP A 24 -3.79 22.20 1.76
C ASP A 24 -4.59 20.92 1.56
N LEU A 25 -5.43 20.54 2.52
CA LEU A 25 -6.20 19.30 2.49
C LEU A 25 -7.31 19.34 1.44
N ALA A 26 -8.00 20.46 1.29
CA ALA A 26 -8.96 20.67 0.20
C ALA A 26 -8.28 20.53 -1.17
N ARG A 27 -7.07 21.09 -1.32
CA ARG A 27 -6.27 20.95 -2.54
C ARG A 27 -5.82 19.51 -2.78
N VAL A 28 -5.50 18.74 -1.74
CA VAL A 28 -5.19 17.31 -1.86
C VAL A 28 -6.36 16.55 -2.45
N ASN A 29 -7.57 16.77 -1.93
CA ASN A 29 -8.78 16.10 -2.42
C ASN A 29 -8.96 16.33 -3.94
N GLU A 30 -8.87 17.60 -4.38
CA GLU A 30 -8.96 17.94 -5.81
C GLU A 30 -7.82 17.35 -6.64
N GLN A 31 -6.57 17.39 -6.14
CA GLN A 31 -5.42 16.86 -6.87
C GLN A 31 -5.48 15.34 -7.08
N PHE A 32 -5.96 14.59 -6.09
CA PHE A 32 -6.21 13.16 -6.24
C PHE A 32 -7.32 12.88 -7.25
N ALA A 33 -8.43 13.62 -7.18
CA ALA A 33 -9.53 13.51 -8.14
C ALA A 33 -9.08 13.81 -9.58
N ASP A 34 -8.37 14.92 -9.78
CA ASP A 34 -7.80 15.28 -11.08
C ASP A 34 -6.80 14.22 -11.59
N ALA A 35 -5.98 13.65 -10.71
CA ALA A 35 -5.03 12.60 -11.09
C ALA A 35 -5.75 11.34 -11.57
N ALA A 36 -6.81 10.92 -10.86
CA ALA A 36 -7.64 9.79 -11.26
C ALA A 36 -8.34 10.04 -12.61
N GLU A 37 -8.84 11.25 -12.86
CA GLU A 37 -9.41 11.62 -14.16
C GLU A 37 -8.36 11.56 -15.28
N ARG A 38 -7.13 12.01 -15.02
CA ARG A 38 -6.02 11.88 -15.99
C ARG A 38 -5.73 10.41 -16.29
N CYS A 39 -5.73 9.53 -15.28
CA CYS A 39 -5.60 8.08 -15.48
C CYS A 39 -6.74 7.52 -16.33
N GLN A 40 -7.99 7.88 -16.04
CA GLN A 40 -9.14 7.45 -16.83
C GLN A 40 -9.03 7.91 -18.29
N ARG A 41 -8.66 9.18 -18.53
CA ARG A 41 -8.47 9.73 -19.88
C ARG A 41 -7.31 9.08 -20.63
N ALA A 42 -6.28 8.63 -19.91
CA ALA A 42 -5.15 7.90 -20.48
C ALA A 42 -5.47 6.41 -20.74
N GLY A 43 -6.66 5.94 -20.39
CA GLY A 43 -7.10 4.56 -20.63
C GLY A 43 -6.66 3.54 -19.58
N PHE A 44 -6.30 3.99 -18.37
CA PHE A 44 -6.09 3.06 -17.25
C PHE A 44 -7.43 2.45 -16.80
N ASP A 45 -7.42 1.16 -16.45
CA ASP A 45 -8.60 0.46 -15.92
C ASP A 45 -8.91 0.80 -14.46
N GLY A 46 -7.93 1.36 -13.74
CA GLY A 46 -8.09 1.67 -12.33
C GLY A 46 -6.98 2.52 -11.73
N VAL A 47 -7.22 2.95 -10.49
CA VAL A 47 -6.28 3.69 -9.64
C VAL A 47 -6.29 3.10 -8.23
N GLU A 48 -5.15 3.17 -7.55
CA GLU A 48 -4.98 2.74 -6.16
C GLU A 48 -4.54 3.92 -5.30
N LEU A 49 -5.33 4.26 -4.27
CA LEU A 49 -4.99 5.27 -3.28
C LEU A 49 -3.96 4.73 -2.29
N HIS A 50 -2.82 5.40 -2.18
CA HIS A 50 -1.73 4.91 -1.35
C HIS A 50 -1.83 5.38 0.11
N GLY A 51 -2.56 4.62 0.93
CA GLY A 51 -2.72 4.77 2.38
C GLY A 51 -1.76 3.97 3.24
N ALA A 52 -0.57 3.64 2.75
CA ALA A 52 0.39 2.75 3.42
C ALA A 52 1.79 3.38 3.54
N HIS A 53 2.69 2.69 4.26
CA HIS A 53 4.13 2.98 4.34
C HIS A 53 4.55 4.39 4.78
N GLY A 54 3.72 5.10 5.55
CA GLY A 54 4.08 6.42 6.07
C GLY A 54 4.01 7.55 5.02
N TYR A 55 3.41 7.29 3.85
CA TYR A 55 3.01 8.37 2.93
C TYR A 55 1.84 9.18 3.49
N LEU A 56 1.50 10.30 2.85
CA LEU A 56 0.56 11.31 3.37
C LEU A 56 -0.73 10.72 3.98
N LEU A 57 -1.46 9.87 3.25
CA LEU A 57 -2.71 9.29 3.75
C LEU A 57 -2.47 8.36 4.96
N CYS A 58 -1.37 7.62 4.97
CA CYS A 58 -0.94 6.81 6.12
C CYS A 58 -0.54 7.66 7.32
N GLN A 59 0.07 8.83 7.10
CA GLN A 59 0.45 9.76 8.19
C GLN A 59 -0.79 10.23 8.94
N PHE A 60 -1.86 10.61 8.21
CA PHE A 60 -3.12 11.04 8.84
C PHE A 60 -3.78 9.92 9.65
N LEU A 61 -3.68 8.67 9.20
CA LEU A 61 -4.20 7.51 9.93
C LEU A 61 -3.39 7.17 11.19
N SER A 62 -2.10 7.49 11.22
CA SER A 62 -1.20 7.12 12.32
C SER A 62 -1.46 7.93 13.59
N ARG A 63 -1.47 7.24 14.74
CA ARG A 63 -1.58 7.89 16.06
C ARG A 63 -0.31 8.65 16.47
N THR A 64 0.84 8.36 15.85
CA THR A 64 2.13 8.97 16.21
C THR A 64 2.59 10.02 15.19
N MET A 65 2.23 9.85 13.91
CA MET A 65 2.54 10.83 12.86
C MET A 65 1.48 11.93 12.73
N ASN A 66 0.30 11.74 13.33
CA ASN A 66 -0.77 12.75 13.35
C ASN A 66 -1.22 13.08 14.79
N PRO A 67 -0.42 13.87 15.53
CA PRO A 67 -0.75 14.35 16.87
C PRO A 67 -1.75 15.53 16.84
N ARG A 68 -2.44 15.79 15.73
CA ARG A 68 -3.38 16.92 15.63
C ARG A 68 -4.55 16.74 16.60
N THR A 69 -5.05 17.86 17.11
CA THR A 69 -6.20 17.94 18.01
C THR A 69 -7.42 18.61 17.37
N ASP A 70 -7.32 18.95 16.09
CA ASP A 70 -8.43 19.46 15.29
C ASP A 70 -9.23 18.31 14.65
N GLY A 71 -10.19 18.65 13.79
CA GLY A 71 -11.06 17.67 13.11
C GLY A 71 -10.34 16.69 12.16
N TRP A 72 -9.01 16.80 12.01
CA TRP A 72 -8.18 15.97 11.15
C TRP A 72 -7.23 15.05 11.91
N GLY A 73 -7.32 15.01 13.24
CA GLY A 73 -6.56 14.08 14.10
C GLY A 73 -7.36 13.64 15.31
N GLY A 74 -6.67 13.23 16.36
CA GLY A 74 -7.29 12.72 17.58
C GLY A 74 -7.94 11.34 17.37
N ASP A 75 -9.27 11.31 17.38
CA ASP A 75 -10.01 10.06 17.23
C ASP A 75 -9.86 9.45 15.82
N LEU A 76 -10.40 8.24 15.65
CA LEU A 76 -10.31 7.56 14.35
C LEU A 76 -11.09 8.27 13.25
N VAL A 77 -12.18 8.97 13.58
CA VAL A 77 -12.98 9.70 12.59
C VAL A 77 -12.17 10.87 12.02
N GLY A 78 -11.50 11.64 12.88
CA GLY A 78 -10.63 12.73 12.46
C GLY A 78 -9.42 12.23 11.66
N ARG A 79 -8.73 11.19 12.14
CA ARG A 79 -7.58 10.59 11.45
C ARG A 79 -7.93 9.97 10.10
N ALA A 80 -9.09 9.32 9.97
CA ALA A 80 -9.55 8.71 8.73
C ALA A 80 -10.16 9.72 7.75
N ARG A 81 -10.48 10.94 8.19
CA ARG A 81 -11.19 11.94 7.39
C ARG A 81 -10.55 12.15 6.02
N LEU A 82 -9.24 12.37 5.97
CA LEU A 82 -8.55 12.68 4.71
C LEU A 82 -8.67 11.54 3.69
N ILE A 83 -8.37 10.29 4.06
CA ILE A 83 -8.43 9.17 3.10
C ILE A 83 -9.87 8.92 2.63
N ARG A 84 -10.86 9.11 3.51
CA ARG A 84 -12.28 9.00 3.14
C ARG A 84 -12.72 10.10 2.18
N GLU A 85 -12.34 11.35 2.45
CA GLU A 85 -12.66 12.48 1.58
C GLU A 85 -11.99 12.35 0.21
N VAL A 86 -10.71 11.96 0.17
CA VAL A 86 -10.01 11.66 -1.09
C VAL A 86 -10.73 10.55 -1.86
N THR A 87 -11.13 9.47 -1.19
CA THR A 87 -11.85 8.35 -1.83
C THR A 87 -13.15 8.81 -2.47
N ARG A 88 -13.96 9.57 -1.73
CA ARG A 88 -15.23 10.13 -2.23
C ARG A 88 -15.01 11.12 -3.37
N ALA A 89 -14.01 12.00 -3.27
CA ALA A 89 -13.69 12.98 -4.32
C ALA A 89 -13.26 12.27 -5.62
N VAL A 90 -12.40 11.26 -5.52
CA VAL A 90 -11.98 10.45 -6.66
C VAL A 90 -13.16 9.72 -7.27
N ARG A 91 -13.96 9.01 -6.46
CA ARG A 91 -15.13 8.28 -6.95
C ARG A 91 -16.14 9.22 -7.63
N ALA A 92 -16.40 10.39 -7.06
CA ALA A 92 -17.29 11.39 -7.65
C ALA A 92 -16.78 11.90 -9.00
N ARG A 93 -15.47 12.04 -9.17
CA ARG A 93 -14.87 12.54 -10.42
C ARG A 93 -14.91 11.52 -11.56
N VAL A 94 -14.55 10.27 -11.28
CA VAL A 94 -14.34 9.25 -12.33
C VAL A 94 -15.54 8.32 -12.54
N GLY A 95 -16.53 8.39 -11.64
CA GLY A 95 -17.71 7.53 -11.63
C GLY A 95 -17.37 6.06 -11.37
N PRO A 96 -18.32 5.13 -11.57
CA PRO A 96 -18.13 3.71 -11.24
C PRO A 96 -17.33 2.92 -12.30
N LYS A 97 -16.99 3.53 -13.44
CA LYS A 97 -16.33 2.81 -14.56
C LYS A 97 -14.84 2.58 -14.32
N LEU A 98 -14.19 3.46 -13.57
CA LEU A 98 -12.78 3.31 -13.22
C LEU A 98 -12.70 2.53 -11.92
N THR A 99 -11.90 1.47 -11.88
CA THR A 99 -11.66 0.70 -10.66
C THR A 99 -10.92 1.59 -9.65
N LEU A 100 -11.40 1.69 -8.42
CA LEU A 100 -10.79 2.47 -7.35
C LEU A 100 -10.44 1.55 -6.20
N GLY A 101 -9.16 1.44 -5.85
CA GLY A 101 -8.75 0.72 -4.65
C GLY A 101 -8.04 1.60 -3.64
N ALA A 102 -7.83 1.04 -2.45
CA ALA A 102 -6.98 1.66 -1.44
C ALA A 102 -6.01 0.64 -0.86
N ARG A 103 -4.75 1.05 -0.72
CA ARG A 103 -3.70 0.24 -0.11
C ARG A 103 -3.40 0.68 1.31
N LEU A 104 -3.48 -0.24 2.27
CA LEU A 104 -3.37 0.05 3.70
C LEU A 104 -2.19 -0.71 4.34
N SER A 105 -1.49 -0.04 5.26
CA SER A 105 -0.65 -0.69 6.26
C SER A 105 -1.52 -0.97 7.49
N LEU A 106 -1.66 -2.23 7.89
CA LEU A 106 -2.62 -2.57 8.95
C LEU A 106 -2.12 -2.30 10.37
N GLU A 107 -0.81 -2.38 10.58
CA GLU A 107 -0.19 -2.32 11.90
C GLU A 107 1.13 -1.56 11.85
N ASP A 108 1.63 -1.20 13.04
CA ASP A 108 2.95 -0.58 13.25
C ASP A 108 4.10 -1.51 12.85
N ARG A 109 4.36 -1.57 11.54
CA ARG A 109 5.46 -2.32 10.94
C ARG A 109 6.20 -1.45 9.91
N GLY A 110 7.54 -1.49 9.99
CA GLY A 110 8.40 -0.71 9.11
C GLY A 110 8.15 0.80 9.25
N SER A 111 7.83 1.47 8.15
CA SER A 111 7.56 2.90 8.10
C SER A 111 6.14 3.30 8.54
N ALA A 112 5.24 2.35 8.78
CA ALA A 112 3.86 2.62 9.17
C ALA A 112 3.69 2.83 10.69
N LYS A 113 4.54 3.66 11.31
CA LYS A 113 4.56 3.90 12.76
C LYS A 113 3.21 4.42 13.25
N GLY A 114 2.77 3.97 14.43
CA GLY A 114 1.52 4.41 15.07
C GLY A 114 0.23 3.89 14.45
N MET A 115 0.31 2.92 13.53
CA MET A 115 -0.87 2.26 12.96
C MET A 115 -1.39 1.16 13.89
N ASP A 116 -2.71 1.08 14.03
CA ASP A 116 -3.39 0.09 14.87
C ASP A 116 -4.28 -0.81 14.01
N LEU A 117 -4.28 -2.12 14.31
CA LEU A 117 -5.04 -3.12 13.58
C LEU A 117 -6.54 -2.80 13.53
N ASP A 118 -7.16 -2.49 14.67
CA ASP A 118 -8.61 -2.30 14.76
C ASP A 118 -9.06 -1.02 14.05
N ASP A 119 -8.24 0.02 14.15
CA ASP A 119 -8.44 1.26 13.41
C ASP A 119 -8.46 0.98 11.91
N ASN A 120 -7.49 0.21 11.40
CA ASN A 120 -7.38 -0.07 9.97
C ASN A 120 -8.44 -1.05 9.45
N LEU A 121 -8.91 -1.98 10.27
CA LEU A 121 -10.09 -2.79 9.94
C LEU A 121 -11.34 -1.92 9.80
N GLN A 122 -11.51 -0.93 10.68
CA GLN A 122 -12.62 0.02 10.57
C GLN A 122 -12.47 0.97 9.37
N VAL A 123 -11.26 1.44 9.08
CA VAL A 123 -10.97 2.26 7.90
C VAL A 123 -11.27 1.48 6.62
N ALA A 124 -10.87 0.20 6.54
CA ALA A 124 -11.19 -0.65 5.40
C ALA A 124 -12.71 -0.76 5.16
N ARG A 125 -13.52 -0.90 6.22
CA ARG A 125 -14.99 -0.84 6.13
C ARG A 125 -15.49 0.49 5.57
N TRP A 126 -15.01 1.59 6.13
CA TRP A 126 -15.41 2.92 5.71
C TRP A 126 -15.03 3.23 4.26
N LEU A 127 -13.89 2.73 3.79
CA LEU A 127 -13.49 2.89 2.39
C LEU A 127 -14.36 2.06 1.45
N ALA A 128 -14.79 0.87 1.87
CA ALA A 128 -15.80 0.09 1.14
C ALA A 128 -17.13 0.87 1.03
N GLU A 129 -17.61 1.47 2.13
CA GLU A 129 -18.80 2.35 2.12
C GLU A 129 -18.62 3.57 1.20
N ASP A 130 -17.40 4.11 1.14
CA ASP A 130 -17.06 5.26 0.30
C ASP A 130 -16.83 4.89 -1.18
N GLY A 131 -16.92 3.60 -1.51
CA GLY A 131 -16.98 3.09 -2.88
C GLY A 131 -15.65 2.62 -3.47
N VAL A 132 -14.71 2.12 -2.67
CA VAL A 132 -13.57 1.35 -3.22
C VAL A 132 -14.02 -0.04 -3.67
N ASP A 133 -13.47 -0.48 -4.79
CA ASP A 133 -13.69 -1.81 -5.39
C ASP A 133 -12.72 -2.86 -4.82
N PHE A 134 -11.60 -2.43 -4.26
CA PHE A 134 -10.66 -3.33 -3.59
C PHE A 134 -9.88 -2.69 -2.44
N ILE A 135 -9.50 -3.52 -1.47
CA ILE A 135 -8.51 -3.19 -0.45
C ILE A 135 -7.25 -4.02 -0.69
N HIS A 136 -6.11 -3.33 -0.75
CA HIS A 136 -4.80 -3.95 -0.87
C HIS A 136 -4.06 -3.89 0.47
N ALA A 137 -3.91 -5.05 1.11
CA ALA A 137 -3.20 -5.18 2.39
C ALA A 137 -1.69 -5.23 2.19
N SER A 138 -0.97 -4.26 2.74
CA SER A 138 0.49 -4.29 2.85
C SER A 138 0.93 -4.95 4.15
N LEU A 139 1.39 -6.20 4.07
CA LEU A 139 1.66 -7.03 5.24
C LEU A 139 3.16 -7.17 5.57
N TRP A 140 4.06 -6.66 4.72
CA TRP A 140 5.51 -6.93 4.72
C TRP A 140 5.88 -8.41 4.50
N SER A 141 5.25 -9.32 5.24
CA SER A 141 5.29 -10.77 5.09
C SER A 141 3.87 -11.32 5.24
N CYS A 142 3.39 -12.02 4.22
CA CYS A 142 2.11 -12.72 4.27
C CYS A 142 2.13 -13.96 5.15
N ALA A 143 3.29 -14.40 5.64
CA ALA A 143 3.38 -15.49 6.62
C ALA A 143 3.28 -14.99 8.08
N ALA A 144 3.29 -13.67 8.29
CA ALA A 144 3.31 -13.09 9.63
C ALA A 144 1.89 -12.99 10.22
N MET A 145 1.77 -13.35 11.49
CA MET A 145 0.59 -13.08 12.31
C MET A 145 0.52 -11.59 12.68
N THR A 146 -0.65 -11.13 13.12
CA THR A 146 -0.77 -9.75 13.59
C THR A 146 0.07 -9.49 14.83
N ALA A 147 0.55 -8.27 15.01
CA ALA A 147 1.28 -7.89 16.23
C ALA A 147 0.32 -7.73 17.42
N LYS A 148 -0.88 -7.19 17.19
CA LYS A 148 -1.88 -6.94 18.22
C LYS A 148 -2.59 -8.21 18.69
N ARG A 149 -2.81 -9.18 17.81
CA ARG A 149 -3.46 -10.48 18.06
C ARG A 149 -2.58 -11.61 17.50
N PRO A 150 -1.55 -12.07 18.26
CA PRO A 150 -0.52 -12.99 17.74
C PRO A 150 -1.02 -14.33 17.19
N ASP A 151 -2.22 -14.76 17.60
CA ASP A 151 -2.86 -16.01 17.16
C ASP A 151 -3.78 -15.81 15.95
N GLU A 152 -3.93 -14.59 15.44
CA GLU A 152 -4.77 -14.26 14.29
C GLU A 152 -3.97 -13.75 13.09
N HIS A 153 -4.38 -14.18 11.90
CA HIS A 153 -3.79 -13.72 10.64
C HIS A 153 -4.55 -12.48 10.11
N PRO A 154 -3.87 -11.47 9.54
CA PRO A 154 -4.52 -10.23 9.08
C PRO A 154 -5.53 -10.44 7.94
N VAL A 155 -5.29 -11.38 7.03
CA VAL A 155 -6.14 -11.61 5.85
C VAL A 155 -7.58 -12.03 6.24
N PRO A 156 -7.80 -13.07 7.07
CA PRO A 156 -9.15 -13.42 7.54
C PRO A 156 -9.86 -12.26 8.24
N LEU A 157 -9.12 -11.45 9.01
CA LEU A 157 -9.67 -10.31 9.73
C LEU A 157 -10.16 -9.21 8.81
N LEU A 158 -9.37 -8.85 7.79
CA LEU A 158 -9.82 -7.93 6.75
C LEU A 158 -11.00 -8.51 5.97
N ARG A 159 -10.94 -9.79 5.59
CA ARG A 159 -12.00 -10.41 4.81
C ARG A 159 -13.33 -10.41 5.56
N ALA A 160 -13.29 -10.60 6.89
CA ALA A 160 -14.46 -10.61 7.75
C ALA A 160 -15.17 -9.25 7.87
N VAL A 161 -14.44 -8.15 7.66
CA VAL A 161 -15.02 -6.80 7.75
C VAL A 161 -15.43 -6.23 6.39
N LEU A 162 -14.90 -6.76 5.29
CA LEU A 162 -15.15 -6.25 3.94
C LEU A 162 -16.36 -6.91 3.27
N PRO A 163 -17.24 -6.13 2.59
CA PRO A 163 -18.28 -6.66 1.70
C PRO A 163 -17.72 -7.58 0.62
N ARG A 164 -18.49 -8.59 0.20
CA ARG A 164 -18.01 -9.63 -0.74
C ARG A 164 -17.66 -9.11 -2.13
N ASP A 165 -18.29 -8.03 -2.55
CA ASP A 165 -18.05 -7.32 -3.81
C ASP A 165 -16.79 -6.43 -3.77
N VAL A 166 -16.22 -6.19 -2.58
CA VAL A 166 -14.91 -5.56 -2.43
C VAL A 166 -13.82 -6.62 -2.39
N ALA A 167 -12.97 -6.63 -3.41
CA ALA A 167 -11.86 -7.58 -3.50
C ALA A 167 -10.77 -7.30 -2.45
N LEU A 168 -10.18 -8.35 -1.90
CA LEU A 168 -9.05 -8.28 -0.98
C LEU A 168 -7.77 -8.75 -1.68
N ILE A 169 -6.83 -7.83 -1.85
CA ILE A 169 -5.50 -8.12 -2.40
C ILE A 169 -4.50 -8.20 -1.24
N ALA A 170 -3.71 -9.26 -1.18
CA ALA A 170 -2.65 -9.41 -0.18
C ALA A 170 -1.26 -9.31 -0.80
N CYS A 171 -0.34 -8.60 -0.13
CA CYS A 171 1.07 -8.59 -0.50
C CYS A 171 1.99 -8.68 0.71
N GLY A 172 3.15 -9.33 0.51
CA GLY A 172 4.15 -9.47 1.56
C GLY A 172 5.06 -10.67 1.33
N SER A 173 6.22 -10.44 0.71
CA SER A 173 7.29 -11.44 0.57
C SER A 173 6.86 -12.80 -0.01
N LEU A 174 5.91 -12.79 -0.95
CA LEU A 174 5.48 -13.96 -1.71
C LEU A 174 6.41 -14.23 -2.88
N TRP A 175 6.80 -15.49 -3.06
CA TRP A 175 7.72 -15.97 -4.09
C TRP A 175 7.26 -17.26 -4.78
N THR A 176 6.57 -18.16 -4.07
CA THR A 176 6.19 -19.48 -4.62
C THR A 176 4.68 -19.63 -4.80
N ALA A 177 4.28 -20.68 -5.54
CA ALA A 177 2.88 -21.08 -5.68
C ALA A 177 2.26 -21.36 -4.31
N ALA A 178 2.92 -22.22 -3.52
CA ALA A 178 2.43 -22.66 -2.22
C ALA A 178 2.25 -21.50 -1.23
N GLU A 179 3.20 -20.56 -1.18
CA GLU A 179 3.06 -19.35 -0.36
C GLU A 179 1.83 -18.51 -0.79
N SER A 180 1.61 -18.38 -2.11
CA SER A 180 0.49 -17.62 -2.65
C SER A 180 -0.85 -18.31 -2.41
N GLU A 181 -0.93 -19.62 -2.63
CA GLU A 181 -2.11 -20.45 -2.39
C GLU A 181 -2.51 -20.45 -0.91
N ALA A 182 -1.54 -20.52 0.01
CA ALA A 182 -1.81 -20.42 1.44
C ALA A 182 -2.51 -19.10 1.80
N VAL A 183 -2.11 -17.98 1.19
CA VAL A 183 -2.72 -16.67 1.44
C VAL A 183 -4.11 -16.55 0.81
N LEU A 184 -4.29 -17.10 -0.38
CA LEU A 184 -5.61 -17.17 -1.02
C LEU A 184 -6.58 -18.01 -0.18
N ALA A 185 -6.12 -19.15 0.36
CA ALA A 185 -6.91 -20.01 1.26
C ALA A 185 -7.34 -19.30 2.56
N LEU A 186 -6.60 -18.28 2.99
CA LEU A 186 -6.94 -17.44 4.15
C LEU A 186 -8.05 -16.41 3.83
N GLY A 187 -8.46 -16.29 2.56
CA GLY A 187 -9.55 -15.41 2.14
C GLY A 187 -9.13 -14.17 1.36
N ALA A 188 -7.89 -14.08 0.89
CA ALA A 188 -7.53 -13.09 -0.13
C ALA A 188 -8.09 -13.52 -1.49
N ASP A 189 -8.59 -12.56 -2.27
CA ASP A 189 -9.10 -12.79 -3.62
C ASP A 189 -7.97 -12.75 -4.65
N MET A 190 -6.92 -11.97 -4.37
CA MET A 190 -5.74 -11.85 -5.22
C MET A 190 -4.46 -11.68 -4.39
N ILE A 191 -3.32 -11.99 -5.00
CA ILE A 191 -1.99 -11.70 -4.46
C ILE A 191 -1.27 -10.69 -5.34
N ALA A 192 -0.48 -9.80 -4.71
CA ALA A 192 0.38 -8.85 -5.41
C ALA A 192 1.86 -9.15 -5.14
N LEU A 193 2.64 -9.16 -6.22
CA LEU A 193 4.07 -9.49 -6.21
C LEU A 193 4.92 -8.25 -6.48
N GLY A 194 5.90 -8.00 -5.63
CA GLY A 194 6.92 -6.97 -5.83
C GLY A 194 8.23 -7.57 -6.32
N ARG A 195 9.14 -7.85 -5.39
CA ARG A 195 10.49 -8.38 -5.68
C ARG A 195 10.48 -9.66 -6.52
N ALA A 196 9.53 -10.57 -6.28
CA ALA A 196 9.40 -11.79 -7.06
C ALA A 196 9.10 -11.51 -8.53
N ALA A 197 8.23 -10.53 -8.85
CA ALA A 197 7.92 -10.14 -10.21
C ALA A 197 9.10 -9.43 -10.90
N ILE A 198 9.88 -8.62 -10.18
CA ILE A 198 11.11 -8.01 -10.70
C ILE A 198 12.11 -9.09 -11.11
N CYS A 199 12.33 -10.10 -10.26
CA CYS A 199 13.29 -11.17 -10.53
C CYS A 199 12.76 -12.20 -11.55
N ASN A 200 11.44 -12.32 -11.67
CA ASN A 200 10.75 -13.32 -12.47
C ASN A 200 9.58 -12.67 -13.24
N PRO A 201 9.83 -11.95 -14.34
CA PRO A 201 8.77 -11.22 -15.06
C PRO A 201 7.68 -12.14 -15.64
N ARG A 202 7.99 -13.43 -15.82
CA ARG A 202 7.06 -14.47 -16.28
C ARG A 202 6.41 -15.26 -15.12
N TRP A 203 6.52 -14.79 -13.87
CA TRP A 203 6.05 -15.50 -12.68
C TRP A 203 4.64 -16.10 -12.83
N PRO A 204 3.60 -15.38 -13.32
CA PRO A 204 2.23 -15.92 -13.38
C PRO A 204 2.06 -17.12 -14.32
N ILE A 205 2.99 -17.30 -15.27
CA ILE A 205 3.01 -18.44 -16.20
C ILE A 205 3.95 -19.52 -15.64
N ALA A 206 5.14 -19.13 -15.18
CA ALA A 206 6.18 -20.05 -14.75
C ALA A 206 5.79 -20.84 -13.49
N VAL A 207 5.09 -20.19 -12.55
CA VAL A 207 4.64 -20.79 -11.28
C VAL A 207 3.71 -22.00 -11.45
N ARG A 208 3.13 -22.18 -12.64
CA ARG A 208 2.25 -23.31 -12.95
C ARG A 208 3.02 -24.62 -13.16
N ALA A 209 4.32 -24.55 -13.44
CA ALA A 209 5.16 -25.72 -13.61
C ALA A 209 5.54 -26.28 -12.23
N PRO A 210 5.29 -27.58 -11.94
CA PRO A 210 5.48 -28.15 -10.60
C PRO A 210 6.89 -28.00 -10.02
N ASP A 211 7.91 -28.08 -10.88
CA ASP A 211 9.32 -28.05 -10.49
C ASP A 211 9.98 -26.67 -10.70
N TRP A 212 9.19 -25.63 -10.98
CA TRP A 212 9.73 -24.29 -11.17
C TRP A 212 10.01 -23.62 -9.83
N GLU A 213 11.25 -23.16 -9.67
CA GLU A 213 11.67 -22.36 -8.53
C GLU A 213 11.93 -20.91 -8.94
N PRO A 214 11.49 -19.91 -8.15
CA PRO A 214 11.73 -18.52 -8.46
C PRO A 214 13.21 -18.18 -8.33
N LYS A 215 13.74 -17.44 -9.30
CA LYS A 215 15.03 -16.75 -9.15
C LYS A 215 14.88 -15.70 -8.04
N ARG A 216 15.78 -15.75 -7.07
CA ARG A 216 15.85 -14.81 -5.93
C ARG A 216 17.13 -13.98 -6.01
N PRO A 217 17.17 -12.79 -5.38
CA PRO A 217 18.39 -12.01 -5.25
C PRO A 217 19.52 -12.77 -4.52
N PRO A 218 20.79 -12.38 -4.73
CA PRO A 218 21.22 -11.22 -5.51
C PRO A 218 21.09 -11.44 -7.03
N MET A 219 20.67 -10.40 -7.75
CA MET A 219 20.61 -10.36 -9.22
C MET A 219 21.82 -9.61 -9.76
N THR A 220 22.37 -10.01 -10.90
CA THR A 220 23.36 -9.18 -11.60
C THR A 220 22.67 -7.99 -12.27
N ALA A 221 23.41 -6.90 -12.51
CA ALA A 221 22.87 -5.77 -13.28
C ALA A 221 22.45 -6.19 -14.71
N ASP A 222 23.16 -7.14 -15.31
CA ASP A 222 22.83 -7.66 -16.64
C ASP A 222 21.54 -8.49 -16.62
N GLU A 223 21.37 -9.37 -15.63
CA GLU A 223 20.11 -10.11 -15.44
C GLU A 223 18.91 -9.16 -15.27
N LEU A 224 19.10 -8.03 -14.57
CA LEU A 224 18.04 -7.02 -14.42
C LEU A 224 17.77 -6.27 -15.73
N ARG A 225 18.81 -5.91 -16.50
CA ARG A 225 18.63 -5.28 -17.83
C ARG A 225 17.91 -6.19 -18.80
N GLU A 226 18.22 -7.49 -18.82
CA GLU A 226 17.51 -8.50 -19.60
C GLU A 226 16.02 -8.58 -19.26
N ARG A 227 15.65 -8.17 -18.03
CA ARG A 227 14.26 -8.09 -17.54
C ARG A 227 13.66 -6.69 -17.72
N ALA A 228 14.25 -5.87 -18.58
CA ALA A 228 13.84 -4.50 -18.90
C ALA A 228 13.85 -3.54 -17.69
N ILE A 229 14.63 -3.84 -16.65
CA ILE A 229 14.81 -2.92 -15.53
C ILE A 229 15.79 -1.82 -15.96
N SER A 230 15.35 -0.56 -15.85
CA SER A 230 16.15 0.58 -16.27
C SER A 230 17.41 0.77 -15.41
N PRO A 231 18.50 1.36 -15.95
CA PRO A 231 19.71 1.63 -15.17
C PRO A 231 19.46 2.45 -13.91
N VAL A 232 18.54 3.42 -13.97
CA VAL A 232 18.14 4.25 -12.82
C VAL A 232 17.51 3.39 -11.73
N PHE A 233 16.59 2.50 -12.10
CA PHE A 233 15.94 1.62 -11.13
C PHE A 233 16.87 0.53 -10.60
N ILE A 234 17.80 0.02 -11.40
CA ILE A 234 18.91 -0.84 -10.92
C ILE A 234 19.72 -0.10 -9.85
N GLY A 235 20.10 1.16 -10.10
CA GLY A 235 20.81 1.98 -9.11
C GLY A 235 20.03 2.17 -7.80
N TYR A 236 18.70 2.28 -7.86
CA TYR A 236 17.85 2.26 -6.67
C TYR A 236 17.88 0.90 -5.96
N LEU A 237 17.71 -0.20 -6.70
CA LEU A 237 17.70 -1.55 -6.16
C LEU A 237 19.05 -1.95 -5.54
N SER A 238 20.17 -1.44 -6.04
CA SER A 238 21.51 -1.67 -5.46
C SER A 238 21.68 -1.11 -4.06
N ARG A 239 20.78 -0.22 -3.59
CA ARG A 239 20.78 0.27 -2.19
C ARG A 239 20.17 -0.74 -1.23
N TRP A 240 19.49 -1.76 -1.74
CA TRP A 240 18.86 -2.78 -0.91
C TRP A 240 19.87 -3.89 -0.66
N LYS A 241 20.05 -4.20 0.64
CA LYS A 241 21.01 -5.21 1.08
C LYS A 241 20.84 -6.51 0.31
N ASN A 242 21.93 -6.97 -0.32
CA ASN A 242 21.99 -8.23 -1.07
C ASN A 242 20.98 -8.33 -2.24
N PHE A 243 20.46 -7.22 -2.77
CA PHE A 243 19.53 -7.29 -3.90
C PHE A 243 20.25 -7.33 -5.25
N VAL A 244 21.27 -6.49 -5.45
CA VAL A 244 22.10 -6.47 -6.67
C VAL A 244 23.51 -6.90 -6.31
N VAL A 245 24.14 -7.76 -7.11
CA VAL A 245 25.54 -8.15 -6.91
C VAL A 245 26.43 -6.91 -6.90
N GLY A 246 27.23 -6.74 -5.85
CA GLY A 246 28.09 -5.56 -5.66
C GLY A 246 27.36 -4.30 -5.17
N GLY A 247 26.08 -4.40 -4.82
CA GLY A 247 25.33 -3.36 -4.12
C GLY A 247 25.62 -3.31 -2.61
N ALA A 248 24.76 -2.59 -1.88
CA ALA A 248 24.78 -2.46 -0.42
C ALA A 248 24.49 -3.76 0.32
#